data_AF-A0A1W9WMB1-F1
#
_entry.id   AF-A0A1W9WMB1-F1
#
_cell.length_a   1.000
_cell.length_b   1.000
_cell.length_c   1.000
_cell.angle_alpha   90.00
_cell.angle_beta   90.00
_cell.angle_gamma   90.00
#
_symmetry.space_group_name_H-M   'P 1'
#
loop_
_entity.id
_entity.type
_entity.pdbx_description
1 polymer ?
#
loop_
_entity_poly.entity_id
_entity_poly.type
_entity_poly.pdbx_seq_one_letter_code
_entity_poly.pdbx_strand_id
1 'polypeptide(L)'
;MPYSSQAVARPYFIAAIALFIVQIVFGLIVGLQYVVGDFLFPELPFNMVRMVHTNLLFIWLLFGFMGAAYYLIPEEAEKELHSPNLARVLFWMFLIVGVLTILGYLFVSYAKLAEITGNRFFPTMGREFLEQPTILKVGIVVVTVGFLYNIGMTVLQGRKTAINLVLLTGLTG
;
A
#
# COMPACT_ATOMS: atom_id res chain seq x y z
N MET A 1 16.33 0.41 -19.69
CA MET A 1 15.02 -0.28 -19.68
C MET A 1 14.86 -0.95 -21.03
N PRO A 2 15.13 -2.27 -21.13
CA PRO A 2 14.90 -3.03 -22.37
C PRO A 2 13.43 -2.98 -22.84
N TYR A 3 12.48 -2.83 -21.92
CA TYR A 3 11.05 -2.73 -22.21
C TYR A 3 10.50 -1.37 -21.79
N SER A 4 9.71 -0.75 -22.66
CA SER A 4 9.16 0.59 -22.43
C SER A 4 8.16 0.62 -21.25
N SER A 5 7.44 -0.47 -21.02
CA SER A 5 6.48 -0.60 -19.92
C SER A 5 7.12 -0.64 -18.54
N GLN A 6 8.42 -0.91 -18.40
CA GLN A 6 9.13 -0.85 -17.11
C GLN A 6 9.06 0.54 -16.47
N ALA A 7 8.84 1.59 -17.28
CA ALA A 7 8.69 2.97 -16.79
C ALA A 7 7.52 3.13 -15.80
N VAL A 8 6.52 2.24 -15.81
CA VAL A 8 5.40 2.29 -14.83
C VAL A 8 5.86 2.01 -13.41
N ALA A 9 7.03 1.39 -13.19
CA ALA A 9 7.58 1.16 -11.86
C ALA A 9 8.03 2.44 -11.15
N ARG A 10 8.46 3.46 -11.91
CA ARG A 10 9.00 4.71 -11.38
C ARG A 10 8.05 5.42 -10.39
N PRO A 11 6.76 5.68 -10.70
CA PRO A 11 5.85 6.33 -9.74
C PRO A 11 5.66 5.50 -8.47
N TYR A 12 5.63 4.17 -8.56
CA TYR A 12 5.52 3.30 -7.39
C TYR A 12 6.69 3.46 -6.43
N PHE A 13 7.93 3.48 -6.94
CA PHE A 13 9.10 3.71 -6.11
C PHE A 13 9.15 5.13 -5.51
N ILE A 14 8.77 6.15 -6.28
CA ILE A 14 8.71 7.52 -5.77
C ILE A 14 7.70 7.61 -4.62
N ALA A 15 6.51 7.04 -4.79
CA ALA A 15 5.49 7.00 -3.73
C ALA A 15 5.97 6.21 -2.50
N ALA A 16 6.61 5.06 -2.69
CA ALA A 16 7.17 4.25 -1.60
C ALA A 16 8.18 5.07 -0.77
N ILE A 17 9.14 5.74 -1.41
CA ILE A 17 10.14 6.55 -0.72
C ILE A 17 9.48 7.73 0.01
N ALA A 18 8.53 8.42 -0.63
CA ALA A 18 7.84 9.54 -0.02
C ALA A 18 7.06 9.09 1.23
N LEU A 19 6.29 8.00 1.14
CA LEU A 19 5.54 7.45 2.27
C LEU A 19 6.45 6.90 3.38
N PHE A 20 7.61 6.34 3.02
CA PHE A 20 8.61 5.92 3.99
C PHE A 20 9.15 7.10 4.81
N ILE A 21 9.45 8.23 4.18
CA ILE A 21 9.88 9.44 4.89
C ILE A 21 8.80 9.89 5.88
N VAL A 22 7.53 9.90 5.46
CA VAL A 22 6.41 10.22 6.36
C VAL A 22 6.34 9.21 7.52
N GLN A 23 6.51 7.92 7.26
CA GLN A 23 6.53 6.88 8.30
C GLN A 23 7.58 7.18 9.39
N ILE A 24 8.80 7.56 8.98
CA ILE A 24 9.88 7.89 9.92
C ILE A 24 9.52 9.09 10.78
N VAL A 25 8.91 10.14 10.22
CA VAL A 25 8.45 11.31 11.00
C VAL A 25 7.47 10.89 12.10
N PHE A 26 6.47 10.07 11.77
CA PHE A 26 5.53 9.55 12.78
C PHE A 26 6.23 8.63 13.79
N GLY A 27 7.25 7.88 13.39
CA GLY A 27 8.06 7.06 14.30
C GLY A 27 8.85 7.89 15.31
N LEU A 28 9.42 9.02 14.88
CA LEU A 28 10.09 9.97 15.76
C LEU A 28 9.12 10.62 16.75
N ILE A 29 7.90 10.96 16.31
CA ILE A 29 6.85 11.49 17.20
C ILE A 29 6.49 10.46 18.28
N VAL A 30 6.22 9.20 17.89
CA VAL A 30 5.97 8.11 18.85
C VAL A 30 7.13 7.97 19.83
N GLY A 31 8.37 7.97 19.34
CA GLY A 31 9.57 7.87 20.18
C GLY A 31 9.71 9.00 21.19
N LEU A 32 9.36 10.24 20.81
CA LEU A 32 9.36 11.38 21.73
C LEU A 32 8.23 11.28 22.77
N GLN A 33 7.05 10.81 22.37
CA GLN A 33 5.93 10.58 23.30
C GLN A 33 6.23 9.54 24.39
N TYR A 34 7.20 8.62 24.16
CA TYR A 34 7.65 7.70 25.21
C TYR A 34 8.40 8.38 26.36
N VAL A 35 9.11 9.48 26.08
CA VAL A 35 9.92 10.22 27.08
C VAL A 35 9.25 11.50 27.56
N VAL A 36 8.39 12.10 26.72
CA VAL A 36 7.58 13.29 27.02
C VAL A 36 6.11 12.95 26.71
N GLY A 37 5.41 12.39 27.69
CA GLY A 37 4.09 11.75 27.51
C GLY A 37 2.94 12.67 27.11
N ASP A 38 3.07 13.98 27.31
CA ASP A 38 2.09 15.01 26.95
C ASP A 38 2.39 15.70 25.60
N PHE A 39 3.48 15.32 24.92
CA PHE A 39 3.86 15.88 23.63
C PHE A 39 2.78 15.66 22.56
N LEU A 40 2.24 16.76 22.01
CA LEU A 40 1.17 16.81 21.01
C LEU A 40 -0.20 16.27 21.49
N PHE A 41 -0.39 16.09 22.80
CA PHE A 41 -1.69 15.75 23.35
C PHE A 41 -2.51 17.03 23.64
N PRO A 42 -3.83 17.07 23.35
CA PRO A 42 -4.72 15.99 22.88
C PRO A 42 -4.85 15.84 21.36
N GLU A 43 -4.19 16.66 20.55
CA GLU A 43 -4.39 16.74 19.10
C GLU A 43 -3.91 15.48 18.35
N LEU A 44 -2.78 14.91 18.75
CA LEU A 44 -2.20 13.68 18.20
C LEU A 44 -1.88 12.66 19.30
N PRO A 45 -2.90 11.95 19.82
CA PRO A 45 -2.70 10.91 20.82
C PRO A 45 -1.81 9.78 20.31
N PHE A 46 -1.03 9.19 21.21
CA PHE A 46 -0.05 8.14 20.92
C PHE A 46 -0.60 7.01 20.03
N ASN A 47 -1.81 6.52 20.33
CA ASN A 47 -2.42 5.45 19.55
C ASN A 47 -2.72 5.86 18.10
N MET A 48 -3.10 7.13 17.84
CA MET A 48 -3.32 7.62 16.48
C MET A 48 -2.02 7.71 15.69
N VAL A 49 -0.99 8.29 16.30
CA VAL A 49 0.35 8.41 15.69
C VAL A 49 0.92 7.03 15.38
N ARG A 50 0.76 6.07 16.31
CA ARG A 50 1.16 4.67 16.13
C ARG A 50 0.44 4.02 14.94
N MET A 51 -0.89 4.18 14.84
CA MET A 51 -1.65 3.62 13.71
C MET A 51 -1.16 4.18 12.37
N VAL A 52 -0.89 5.49 12.28
CA VAL A 52 -0.33 6.10 11.07
C VAL A 52 1.05 5.53 10.75
N HIS A 53 1.94 5.43 11.75
CA HIS A 53 3.28 4.87 11.57
C HIS A 53 3.26 3.43 11.03
N THR A 54 2.48 2.55 11.66
CA THR A 54 2.46 1.12 11.28
C THR A 54 1.71 0.89 9.97
N ASN A 55 0.63 1.60 9.68
CA ASN A 55 -0.08 1.45 8.41
C ASN A 55 0.74 2.00 7.23
N LEU A 56 1.48 3.11 7.43
CA LEU A 56 2.41 3.61 6.43
C LEU A 56 3.47 2.58 6.07
N LEU A 57 4.01 1.85 7.06
CA LEU A 57 4.98 0.77 6.84
C LEU A 57 4.46 -0.25 5.82
N PHE A 58 3.24 -0.75 6.00
CA PHE A 58 2.64 -1.69 5.06
C PHE A 58 2.39 -1.08 3.68
N ILE A 59 1.85 0.13 3.62
CA ILE A 59 1.49 0.77 2.36
C ILE A 59 2.74 1.02 1.49
N TRP A 60 3.80 1.61 2.06
CA TRP A 60 4.98 1.93 1.26
C TRP A 60 5.74 0.67 0.82
N LEU A 61 5.78 -0.37 1.66
CA LEU A 61 6.35 -1.67 1.27
C LEU A 61 5.60 -2.29 0.10
N LEU A 62 4.26 -2.26 0.12
CA LEU A 62 3.43 -2.74 -0.99
C LEU A 62 3.69 -1.95 -2.28
N PHE A 63 3.81 -0.62 -2.20
CA PHE A 63 4.24 0.18 -3.36
C PHE A 63 5.61 -0.27 -3.88
N GLY A 64 6.57 -0.50 -2.99
CA GLY A 64 7.90 -1.01 -3.34
C GLY A 64 7.85 -2.37 -4.04
N PHE A 65 7.07 -3.32 -3.51
CA PHE A 65 6.90 -4.65 -4.10
C PHE A 65 6.21 -4.61 -5.46
N MET A 66 5.14 -3.82 -5.60
CA MET A 66 4.47 -3.64 -6.89
C MET A 66 5.40 -2.98 -7.91
N GLY A 67 6.15 -1.95 -7.51
CA GLY A 67 7.15 -1.30 -8.35
C GLY A 67 8.25 -2.26 -8.81
N ALA A 68 8.78 -3.08 -7.90
CA ALA A 68 9.77 -4.10 -8.21
C ALA A 68 9.23 -5.14 -9.20
N ALA A 69 8.01 -5.64 -8.98
CA ALA A 69 7.38 -6.58 -9.91
C ALA A 69 7.14 -5.95 -11.30
N TYR A 70 6.65 -4.71 -11.37
CA TYR A 70 6.45 -4.01 -12.64
C TYR A 70 7.75 -3.72 -13.40
N TYR A 71 8.89 -3.66 -12.72
CA TYR A 71 10.19 -3.52 -13.36
C TYR A 71 10.75 -4.87 -13.81
N LEU A 72 10.74 -5.88 -12.93
CA LEU A 72 11.39 -7.17 -13.16
C LEU A 72 10.59 -8.09 -14.11
N ILE A 73 9.26 -8.11 -14.00
CA ILE A 73 8.43 -9.08 -14.73
C ILE A 73 8.51 -8.90 -16.25
N PRO A 74 8.46 -7.68 -16.84
CA PRO A 74 8.65 -7.52 -18.27
C PRO A 74 9.98 -8.07 -18.78
N GLU A 75 11.04 -7.93 -17.98
CA GLU A 75 12.39 -8.41 -18.30
C GLU A 75 12.46 -9.94 -18.26
N GLU A 76 11.97 -10.55 -17.18
CA GLU A 76 11.94 -12.01 -17.01
C GLU A 76 11.00 -12.71 -18.00
N ALA A 77 9.88 -12.07 -18.34
CA ALA A 77 8.91 -12.59 -19.29
C ALA A 77 9.31 -12.32 -20.76
N GLU A 78 10.39 -11.58 -20.97
CA GLU A 78 10.88 -11.11 -22.27
C GLU A 78 9.79 -10.41 -23.11
N LYS A 79 8.89 -9.68 -22.45
CA LYS A 79 7.72 -9.08 -23.08
C LYS A 79 7.32 -7.78 -22.37
N GLU A 80 6.71 -6.86 -23.12
CA GLU A 80 6.01 -5.74 -22.51
C GLU A 80 4.91 -6.20 -21.53
N LEU A 81 4.71 -5.42 -20.47
CA LEU A 81 3.64 -5.62 -19.49
C LEU A 81 2.26 -5.70 -20.18
N HIS A 82 1.41 -6.62 -19.73
CA HIS A 82 0.06 -6.83 -20.28
C HIS A 82 -0.76 -5.55 -20.38
N SER A 83 -0.73 -4.70 -19.35
CA SER A 83 -1.40 -3.39 -19.39
C SER A 83 -0.68 -2.32 -18.56
N PRO A 84 0.10 -1.42 -19.21
CA PRO A 84 0.67 -0.23 -18.55
C PRO A 84 -0.40 0.76 -18.07
N ASN A 85 -1.56 0.80 -18.72
CA ASN A 85 -2.68 1.66 -18.31
C ASN A 85 -3.28 1.17 -17.00
N LEU A 86 -3.48 -0.15 -16.86
CA LEU A 86 -3.97 -0.75 -15.63
C LEU A 86 -2.99 -0.47 -14.48
N ALA A 87 -1.68 -0.62 -14.70
CA ALA A 87 -0.68 -0.28 -13.68
C ALA A 87 -0.78 1.17 -13.20
N ARG A 88 -1.09 2.13 -14.08
CA ARG A 88 -1.29 3.54 -13.70
C ARG A 88 -2.59 3.78 -12.94
N VAL A 89 -3.68 3.12 -13.33
CA VAL A 89 -4.97 3.22 -12.62
C VAL A 89 -4.85 2.64 -11.21
N LEU A 90 -4.24 1.46 -11.09
CA LEU A 90 -4.02 0.80 -9.80
C LEU A 90 -3.11 1.64 -8.89
N PHE A 91 -2.09 2.31 -9.45
CA PHE A 91 -1.23 3.23 -8.70
C PHE A 91 -2.05 4.34 -8.03
N TRP A 92 -2.85 5.06 -8.81
CA TRP A 92 -3.66 6.16 -8.28
C TRP A 92 -4.73 5.69 -7.31
N MET A 93 -5.39 4.57 -7.61
CA MET A 93 -6.36 3.95 -6.71
C MET A 93 -5.74 3.61 -5.37
N PHE A 94 -4.57 2.96 -5.38
CA PHE A 94 -3.89 2.57 -4.15
C PHE A 94 -3.38 3.78 -3.36
N LEU A 95 -2.87 4.80 -4.07
CA LEU A 95 -2.41 6.03 -3.44
C LEU A 95 -3.56 6.78 -2.76
N ILE A 96 -4.72 6.88 -3.43
CA ILE A 96 -5.93 7.50 -2.87
C ILE A 96 -6.39 6.72 -1.64
N VAL A 97 -6.42 5.38 -1.70
CA VAL A 97 -6.79 4.55 -0.54
C VAL A 97 -5.84 4.80 0.64
N GLY A 98 -4.53 4.83 0.39
CA GLY A 98 -3.52 5.10 1.43
C GLY A 98 -3.66 6.51 2.04
N VAL A 99 -3.79 7.53 1.20
CA VAL A 99 -3.96 8.93 1.64
C VAL A 99 -5.26 9.09 2.44
N LEU A 100 -6.39 8.57 1.95
CA LEU A 100 -7.66 8.64 2.67
C LEU A 100 -7.62 7.91 4.02
N THR A 101 -6.89 6.81 4.11
CA THR A 101 -6.69 6.08 5.37
C THR A 101 -5.99 6.98 6.40
N ILE A 102 -4.87 7.60 6.01
CA ILE A 102 -4.08 8.47 6.89
C ILE A 102 -4.87 9.72 7.29
N LEU A 103 -5.53 10.37 6.31
CA LEU A 103 -6.38 11.54 6.59
C LEU A 103 -7.53 11.17 7.53
N GLY A 104 -8.14 10.00 7.36
CA GLY A 104 -9.17 9.50 8.26
C GLY A 104 -8.68 9.37 9.70
N TYR A 105 -7.46 8.88 9.91
CA TYR A 105 -6.88 8.77 11.25
C TYR A 105 -6.54 10.11 11.88
N LEU A 106 -6.09 11.09 11.09
CA LEU A 106 -5.62 12.39 11.60
C LEU A 106 -6.75 13.39 11.84
N PHE A 107 -7.80 13.36 11.02
CA PHE A 107 -8.83 14.40 11.02
C PHE A 107 -10.18 13.97 11.60
N VAL A 108 -10.37 12.67 11.85
CA VAL A 108 -11.63 12.14 12.38
C VAL A 108 -11.32 11.24 13.58
N SER A 109 -12.07 11.41 14.67
CA SER A 109 -11.91 10.51 15.82
C SER A 109 -12.17 9.06 15.39
N TYR A 110 -11.37 8.13 15.91
CA TYR A 110 -11.40 6.74 15.44
C TYR A 110 -12.79 6.08 15.58
N ALA A 111 -13.52 6.40 16.65
CA ALA A 111 -14.90 5.96 16.84
C ALA A 111 -15.85 6.55 15.78
N LYS A 112 -15.71 7.84 15.44
CA LYS A 112 -16.52 8.47 14.40
C LYS A 112 -16.17 7.92 13.02
N LEU A 113 -14.89 7.67 12.75
CA LEU A 113 -14.42 7.04 11.52
C LEU A 113 -15.09 5.67 11.34
N ALA A 114 -15.11 4.84 12.38
CA ALA A 114 -15.78 3.54 12.35
C ALA A 114 -17.29 3.65 12.09
N GLU A 115 -17.96 4.65 12.64
CA GLU A 115 -19.39 4.91 12.42
C GLU A 115 -19.67 5.30 10.96
N ILE A 116 -18.97 6.33 10.44
CA ILE A 116 -19.21 6.86 9.09
C ILE A 116 -18.84 5.86 7.99
N THR A 117 -17.88 4.97 8.25
CA THR A 117 -17.50 3.91 7.29
C THR A 117 -18.30 2.62 7.47
N GLY A 118 -19.32 2.62 8.33
CA GLY A 118 -20.23 1.48 8.48
C GLY A 118 -19.60 0.24 9.13
N ASN A 119 -18.59 0.40 10.00
CA ASN A 119 -17.90 -0.73 10.66
C ASN A 119 -18.86 -1.62 11.47
N ARG A 120 -20.04 -1.11 11.86
CA ARG A 120 -21.10 -1.90 12.53
C ARG A 120 -21.60 -3.09 11.71
N PHE A 121 -21.54 -3.02 10.38
CA PHE A 121 -22.06 -4.07 9.50
C PHE A 121 -21.03 -5.18 9.25
N PHE A 122 -19.75 -4.79 9.16
CA PHE A 122 -18.65 -5.73 8.98
C PHE A 122 -17.44 -5.24 9.79
N PRO A 123 -17.34 -5.64 11.07
CA PRO A 123 -16.40 -5.07 12.02
C PRO A 123 -14.99 -5.63 11.81
N THR A 124 -14.17 -4.89 11.06
CA THR A 124 -12.77 -5.27 10.80
C THR A 124 -11.75 -4.28 11.36
N MET A 125 -12.20 -3.11 11.82
CA MET A 125 -11.35 -2.08 12.41
C MET A 125 -10.98 -2.39 13.86
N GLY A 126 -9.88 -1.80 14.35
CA GLY A 126 -9.49 -1.79 15.77
C GLY A 126 -8.60 -2.96 16.18
N ARG A 127 -8.12 -3.72 15.20
CA ARG A 127 -7.12 -4.76 15.37
C ARG A 127 -5.78 -4.20 14.89
N GLU A 128 -4.72 -4.56 15.57
CA GLU A 128 -3.37 -4.11 15.24
C GLU A 128 -3.03 -4.42 13.77
N PHE A 129 -2.51 -3.41 13.05
CA PHE A 129 -2.20 -3.43 11.61
C PHE A 129 -3.42 -3.53 10.68
N LEU A 130 -4.63 -3.59 11.24
CA LEU A 130 -5.90 -3.71 10.53
C LEU A 130 -6.86 -2.58 10.93
N GLU A 131 -6.34 -1.40 11.23
CA GLU A 131 -7.10 -0.24 11.73
C GLU A 131 -7.88 0.50 10.63
N GLN A 132 -7.57 0.25 9.37
CA GLN A 132 -8.18 0.91 8.22
C GLN A 132 -9.65 0.48 8.05
N PRO A 133 -10.57 1.38 7.67
CA PRO A 133 -11.95 1.03 7.39
C PRO A 133 -12.12 -0.16 6.44
N THR A 134 -13.15 -0.97 6.67
CA THR A 134 -13.49 -2.14 5.82
C THR A 134 -13.57 -1.76 4.33
N ILE A 135 -14.16 -0.62 4.01
CA ILE A 135 -14.30 -0.13 2.63
C ILE A 135 -12.91 0.09 1.98
N LEU A 136 -11.95 0.63 2.75
CA LEU A 136 -10.59 0.82 2.26
C LEU A 136 -9.84 -0.51 2.14
N LYS A 137 -10.08 -1.48 3.04
CA LYS A 137 -9.57 -2.86 2.87
C LYS A 137 -10.05 -3.49 1.56
N VAL A 138 -11.34 -3.33 1.23
CA VAL A 138 -11.88 -3.80 -0.06
C VAL A 138 -11.17 -3.11 -1.23
N GLY A 139 -10.91 -1.80 -1.13
CA GLY A 139 -10.12 -1.07 -2.12
C GLY A 139 -8.71 -1.68 -2.32
N ILE A 140 -8.02 -2.04 -1.23
CA ILE A 140 -6.72 -2.72 -1.29
C ILE A 140 -6.86 -4.07 -2.00
N VAL A 141 -7.90 -4.87 -1.69
CA VAL A 141 -8.13 -6.16 -2.36
C VAL A 141 -8.33 -5.97 -3.87
N VAL A 142 -9.12 -4.98 -4.29
CA VAL A 142 -9.33 -4.67 -5.72
C VAL A 142 -8.01 -4.31 -6.39
N VAL A 143 -7.17 -3.49 -5.74
CA VAL A 143 -5.84 -3.14 -6.24
C VAL A 143 -4.96 -4.39 -6.39
N THR A 144 -4.91 -5.22 -5.37
CA THR A 144 -4.07 -6.43 -5.35
C THR A 144 -4.51 -7.43 -6.43
N VAL A 145 -5.82 -7.68 -6.58
CA VAL A 145 -6.34 -8.57 -7.63
C VAL A 145 -6.02 -8.03 -9.02
N GLY A 146 -6.20 -6.73 -9.24
CA GLY A 146 -5.87 -6.09 -10.53
C GLY A 146 -4.37 -6.17 -10.84
N PHE A 147 -3.52 -6.00 -9.82
CA PHE A 147 -2.08 -6.15 -9.94
C PHE A 147 -1.67 -7.57 -10.29
N LEU A 148 -2.21 -8.58 -9.56
CA LEU A 148 -1.94 -10.00 -9.82
C LEU A 148 -2.38 -10.40 -11.22
N TYR A 149 -3.53 -9.93 -11.68
CA TYR A 149 -3.96 -10.13 -13.05
C TYR A 149 -2.96 -9.55 -14.05
N ASN A 150 -2.51 -8.32 -13.85
CA ASN A 150 -1.61 -7.64 -14.78
C ASN A 150 -0.26 -8.37 -14.92
N ILE A 151 0.39 -8.69 -13.79
CA ILE A 151 1.67 -9.41 -13.81
C ILE A 151 1.48 -10.87 -14.24
N GLY A 152 0.38 -11.52 -13.82
CA GLY A 152 0.07 -12.90 -14.14
C GLY A 152 -0.12 -13.11 -15.63
N MET A 153 -0.90 -12.25 -16.30
CA MET A 153 -1.06 -12.30 -17.76
C MET A 153 0.25 -12.06 -18.50
N THR A 154 1.12 -11.18 -17.96
CA THR A 154 2.44 -10.91 -18.54
C THR A 154 3.32 -12.17 -18.50
N VAL A 155 3.39 -12.86 -17.37
CA VAL A 155 4.16 -14.11 -17.21
C VAL A 155 3.54 -15.26 -18.03
N LEU A 156 2.22 -15.42 -18.02
CA LEU A 156 1.53 -16.50 -18.74
C LEU A 156 1.77 -16.41 -20.25
N GLN A 157 1.76 -15.20 -20.81
CA GLN A 157 1.97 -14.95 -22.23
C GLN A 157 3.44 -14.74 -22.64
N GLY A 158 4.36 -14.78 -21.69
CA GLY A 158 5.79 -14.58 -21.90
C GLY A 158 6.63 -15.79 -21.51
N ARG A 159 7.95 -15.58 -21.47
CA ARG A 159 8.93 -16.55 -20.99
C ARG A 159 8.70 -16.84 -19.51
N LYS A 160 8.78 -18.12 -19.14
CA LYS A 160 8.63 -18.58 -17.75
C LYS A 160 10.01 -18.88 -17.20
N THR A 161 10.36 -18.23 -16.10
CA THR A 161 11.63 -18.41 -15.40
C THR A 161 11.35 -18.87 -13.98
N ALA A 162 12.34 -19.45 -13.31
CA ALA A 162 12.18 -19.82 -11.90
C ALA A 162 11.82 -18.59 -11.04
N ILE A 163 12.41 -17.44 -11.33
CA ILE A 163 12.19 -16.19 -10.60
C ILE A 163 10.74 -15.73 -10.74
N ASN A 164 10.23 -15.61 -11.98
CA ASN A 164 8.87 -15.09 -12.19
C ASN A 164 7.77 -16.08 -11.78
N LEU A 165 8.03 -17.39 -11.84
CA LEU A 165 7.10 -18.41 -11.37
C LEU A 165 7.05 -18.48 -9.84
N VAL A 166 8.19 -18.43 -9.16
CA VAL A 166 8.23 -18.39 -7.68
C VAL A 166 7.57 -17.12 -7.17
N LEU A 167 7.82 -15.98 -7.80
CA LEU A 167 7.14 -14.72 -7.47
C LEU A 167 5.62 -14.85 -7.66
N LEU A 168 5.16 -15.33 -8.83
CA LEU A 168 3.73 -15.42 -9.10
C LEU A 168 3.03 -16.40 -8.15
N THR A 169 3.60 -17.59 -7.96
CA THR A 169 3.04 -18.60 -7.05
C THR A 169 3.02 -18.13 -5.61
N GLY A 170 4.08 -17.48 -5.13
CA GLY A 170 4.15 -16.91 -3.78
C GLY A 170 3.22 -15.72 -3.55
N LEU A 171 2.76 -15.04 -4.60
CA LEU A 171 1.75 -13.98 -4.49
C LEU A 171 0.30 -14.49 -4.60
N THR A 172 0.09 -15.68 -5.17
CA THR A 172 -1.25 -16.26 -5.39
C THR A 172 -1.65 -17.35 -4.39
N GLY A 173 -0.67 -17.99 -3.74
CA GLY A 173 -0.87 -19.04 -2.74
C GLY A 173 -0.92 -18.50 -1.33
#